data_AF-A0A445MFU7-F1
#
_entry.id   AF-A0A445MFU7-F1
#
_cell.length_a   1.000
_cell.length_b   1.000
_cell.length_c   1.000
_cell.angle_alpha   90.00
_cell.angle_beta   90.00
_cell.angle_gamma   90.00
#
_symmetry.space_group_name_H-M   'P 1'
#
loop_
_entity.id
_entity.type
_entity.pdbx_description
1 polymer ?
#
loop_
_entity_poly.entity_id
_entity_poly.type
_entity_poly.pdbx_seq_one_letter_code
_entity_poly.pdbx_strand_id
1 'polypeptide(L)'
;MVTLVVATTADPASVGPASAFLAMPGWNPGPSIAVRFIGMESFANGLVRLLKHERSIVAEDDLDRRWEAATGESVDEVIFLSRHTAVSNRPALTVHPIGISTIFPPPI
;
A
#
# COMPACT_ATOMS: atom_id res chain seq x y z
N MET A 1 -2.34 -10.67 -13.46
CA MET A 1 -1.48 -10.06 -12.44
C MET A 1 -2.00 -8.65 -12.20
N VAL A 2 -1.95 -8.18 -10.95
CA VAL A 2 -2.53 -6.90 -10.51
C VAL A 2 -1.46 -6.03 -9.84
N THR A 3 -1.69 -4.72 -9.85
CA THR A 3 -0.90 -3.74 -9.09
C THR A 3 -1.67 -3.36 -7.84
N LEU A 4 -1.02 -3.47 -6.68
CA LEU A 4 -1.58 -2.99 -5.41
C LEU A 4 -1.08 -1.58 -5.15
N VAL A 5 -1.99 -0.63 -5.01
CA VAL A 5 -1.72 0.71 -4.48
C VAL A 5 -2.21 0.74 -3.04
N VAL A 6 -1.36 1.13 -2.10
CA VAL A 6 -1.64 1.02 -0.67
C VAL A 6 -1.62 2.40 -0.04
N ALA A 7 -2.69 2.73 0.68
CA ALA A 7 -2.85 3.95 1.43
C ALA A 7 -3.19 3.63 2.89
N THR A 8 -2.68 4.44 3.82
CA THR A 8 -3.01 4.30 5.23
C THR A 8 -3.60 5.58 5.80
N THR A 9 -4.59 5.47 6.69
CA THR A 9 -5.10 6.61 7.45
C THR A 9 -4.14 7.06 8.55
N ALA A 10 -3.18 6.21 8.94
CA ALA A 10 -2.10 6.59 9.87
C ALA A 10 -1.13 7.63 9.26
N ASP A 11 -1.17 7.81 7.94
CA ASP A 11 -0.37 8.78 7.22
C ASP A 11 -1.26 9.76 6.43
N PRO A 12 -1.43 11.00 6.95
CA PRO A 12 -2.19 12.04 6.25
C PRO A 12 -1.79 12.28 4.78
N ALA A 13 -0.53 12.01 4.39
CA ALA A 13 -0.10 12.20 3.00
C ALA A 13 -0.65 11.12 2.05
N SER A 14 -1.09 9.97 2.57
CA SER A 14 -1.72 8.91 1.80
C SER A 14 -3.18 9.20 1.44
N VAL A 15 -3.88 9.95 2.32
CA VAL A 15 -5.34 10.15 2.24
C VAL A 15 -5.73 10.96 0.99
N GLY A 16 -4.99 12.03 0.70
CA GLY A 16 -5.26 12.90 -0.45
C GLY A 16 -5.19 12.14 -1.79
N PRO A 17 -4.05 11.50 -2.12
CA PRO A 17 -3.90 10.72 -3.35
C PRO A 17 -4.91 9.56 -3.44
N ALA A 18 -5.18 8.84 -2.35
CA ALA A 18 -6.18 7.76 -2.35
C ALA A 18 -7.59 8.29 -2.68
N SER A 19 -7.96 9.44 -2.10
CA SER A 19 -9.25 10.09 -2.38
C SER A 19 -9.34 10.56 -3.83
N ALA A 20 -8.23 11.07 -4.37
CA ALA A 20 -8.16 11.48 -5.78
C ALA A 20 -8.32 10.29 -6.73
N PHE A 21 -7.76 9.11 -6.39
CA PHE A 21 -8.02 7.87 -7.13
C PHE A 21 -9.51 7.54 -7.13
N LEU A 22 -10.14 7.44 -5.95
CA LEU A 22 -11.54 7.05 -5.83
C LEU A 22 -12.54 8.05 -6.43
N ALA A 23 -12.15 9.31 -6.62
CA ALA A 23 -12.95 10.31 -7.32
C ALA A 23 -12.94 10.12 -8.85
N MET A 24 -11.99 9.38 -9.41
CA MET A 24 -11.96 9.05 -10.83
C MET A 24 -13.01 7.97 -11.17
N PRO A 25 -13.55 7.95 -12.40
CA PRO A 25 -14.47 6.90 -12.82
C PRO A 25 -13.78 5.53 -12.88
N GLY A 26 -14.58 4.46 -12.72
CA GLY A 26 -14.13 3.08 -12.87
C GLY A 26 -13.69 2.38 -11.58
N TRP A 27 -13.62 3.10 -10.46
CA TRP A 27 -13.38 2.49 -9.16
C TRP A 27 -14.65 1.87 -8.60
N ASN A 28 -14.55 0.60 -8.21
CA ASN A 28 -15.63 -0.17 -7.61
C ASN A 28 -15.16 -0.79 -6.29
N PRO A 29 -16.05 -1.03 -5.32
CA PRO A 29 -15.70 -1.79 -4.13
C PRO A 29 -15.09 -3.15 -4.49
N GLY A 30 -13.96 -3.49 -3.89
CA GLY A 30 -13.29 -4.77 -4.03
C GLY A 30 -13.73 -5.79 -2.98
N PRO A 31 -13.13 -6.99 -2.96
CA PRO A 31 -13.44 -8.00 -1.98
C PRO A 31 -13.09 -7.54 -0.55
N SER A 32 -14.01 -7.79 0.39
CA SER A 32 -13.73 -7.64 1.82
C SER A 32 -12.86 -8.82 2.27
N ILE A 33 -11.57 -8.56 2.49
CA ILE A 33 -10.64 -9.61 2.89
C ILE A 33 -10.67 -9.74 4.42
N ALA A 34 -11.22 -10.83 4.93
CA ALA A 34 -11.34 -11.06 6.38
C ALA A 34 -10.26 -12.01 6.92
N VAL A 35 -10.04 -11.91 8.24
CA VAL A 35 -9.21 -12.73 9.15
C VAL A 35 -7.76 -12.27 9.38
N ARG A 36 -6.96 -11.88 8.37
CA ARG A 36 -5.62 -11.23 8.56
C ARG A 36 -5.59 -9.73 8.18
N PHE A 37 -6.68 -9.28 7.56
CA PHE A 37 -6.86 -7.95 6.98
C PHE A 37 -8.03 -7.19 7.63
N ILE A 38 -8.32 -7.48 8.90
CA ILE A 38 -9.33 -6.70 9.65
C ILE A 38 -8.96 -5.21 9.52
N GLY A 39 -9.92 -4.42 9.00
CA GLY A 39 -9.77 -2.99 8.77
C GLY A 39 -9.11 -2.58 7.45
N MET A 40 -8.98 -3.47 6.46
CA MET A 40 -8.53 -3.11 5.12
C MET A 40 -9.69 -3.05 4.13
N GLU A 41 -9.98 -1.84 3.63
CA GLU A 41 -10.92 -1.63 2.52
C GLU A 41 -10.18 -1.84 1.20
N SER A 42 -10.83 -2.45 0.21
CA SER A 42 -10.27 -2.63 -1.13
C SER A 42 -11.18 -2.04 -2.20
N PHE A 43 -10.59 -1.52 -3.26
CA PHE A 43 -11.27 -0.98 -4.42
C PHE A 43 -10.55 -1.44 -5.68
N ALA A 44 -11.29 -1.63 -6.77
CA ALA A 44 -10.76 -2.14 -8.02
C ALA A 44 -11.05 -1.19 -9.19
N ASN A 45 -10.07 -1.02 -10.07
CA ASN A 45 -10.21 -0.38 -11.36
C ASN A 45 -9.28 -1.09 -12.37
N GLY A 46 -9.85 -1.89 -13.28
CA GLY A 46 -9.08 -2.73 -14.20
C GLY A 46 -8.14 -3.69 -13.48
N LEU A 47 -6.83 -3.57 -13.73
CA LEU A 47 -5.77 -4.38 -13.08
C LEU A 47 -5.19 -3.73 -11.82
N VAL A 48 -5.72 -2.59 -11.39
CA VAL A 48 -5.25 -1.86 -10.19
C VAL A 48 -6.18 -2.13 -9.02
N ARG A 49 -5.60 -2.34 -7.84
CA ARG A 49 -6.31 -2.49 -6.56
C ARG A 49 -5.83 -1.40 -5.63
N LEU A 50 -6.75 -0.58 -5.10
CA LEU A 50 -6.44 0.38 -4.05
C LEU A 50 -6.83 -0.23 -2.71
N LEU A 51 -5.85 -0.37 -1.83
CA LEU A 51 -6.01 -0.89 -0.47
C LEU A 51 -5.91 0.28 0.51
N LYS A 52 -6.88 0.39 1.40
CA LYS A 52 -6.89 1.38 2.49
C LYS A 52 -6.92 0.66 3.82
N HIS A 53 -6.02 1.00 4.74
CA HIS A 53 -6.02 0.47 6.10
C HIS A 53 -5.57 1.53 7.11
N GLU A 54 -5.55 1.18 8.40
CA GLU A 54 -5.15 2.12 9.48
C GLU A 54 -3.77 1.81 10.07
N ARG A 55 -3.10 0.77 9.56
CA ARG A 55 -1.77 0.33 10.03
C ARG A 55 -0.61 1.09 9.37
N SER A 56 0.56 1.05 10.00
CA SER A 56 1.79 1.61 9.41
C SER A 56 2.18 0.87 8.13
N ILE A 57 2.54 1.62 7.09
CA ILE A 57 3.05 1.10 5.81
C ILE A 57 4.31 0.25 5.99
N VAL A 58 5.18 0.62 6.93
CA VAL A 58 6.48 -0.05 7.16
C VAL A 58 6.30 -1.45 7.76
N ALA A 59 5.14 -1.75 8.34
CA ALA A 59 4.86 -3.02 9.01
C ALA A 59 4.02 -3.99 8.15
N GLU A 60 3.77 -3.69 6.88
CA GLU A 60 2.96 -4.53 5.99
C GLU A 60 3.80 -5.57 5.24
N ASP A 61 4.44 -6.47 6.00
CA ASP A 61 5.19 -7.60 5.45
C ASP A 61 4.27 -8.57 4.67
N ASP A 62 4.84 -9.19 3.62
CA ASP A 62 4.19 -10.22 2.78
C ASP A 62 2.79 -9.82 2.25
N LEU A 63 2.55 -8.52 2.02
CA LEU A 63 1.23 -8.01 1.61
C LEU A 63 0.75 -8.63 0.29
N ASP A 64 1.65 -8.75 -0.67
CA ASP A 64 1.47 -9.45 -1.93
C ASP A 64 0.98 -10.88 -1.71
N ARG A 65 1.73 -11.71 -0.97
CA ARG A 65 1.38 -13.12 -0.72
C ARG A 65 0.05 -13.26 -0.01
N ARG A 66 -0.22 -12.38 0.95
CA ARG A 66 -1.50 -12.36 1.67
C ARG A 66 -2.66 -11.97 0.75
N TRP A 67 -2.45 -11.06 -0.19
CA TRP A 67 -3.44 -10.70 -1.22
C TRP A 67 -3.72 -11.88 -2.15
N GLU A 68 -2.67 -12.51 -2.70
CA GLU A 68 -2.80 -13.66 -3.60
C GLU A 68 -3.56 -14.81 -2.91
N ALA A 69 -3.19 -15.12 -1.66
CA ALA A 69 -3.84 -16.19 -0.89
C ALA A 69 -5.33 -15.92 -0.62
N ALA A 70 -5.71 -14.64 -0.47
CA ALA A 70 -7.09 -14.24 -0.18
C ALA A 70 -7.98 -14.12 -1.42
N THR A 71 -7.41 -13.74 -2.56
CA THR A 71 -8.18 -13.34 -3.75
C THR A 71 -7.95 -14.24 -4.96
N GLY A 72 -6.86 -15.01 -4.96
CA GLY A 72 -6.36 -15.74 -6.13
C GLY A 72 -5.72 -14.85 -7.20
N GLU A 73 -5.66 -13.53 -6.99
CA GLU A 73 -5.05 -12.60 -7.94
C GLU A 73 -3.55 -12.48 -7.67
N SER A 74 -2.72 -12.83 -8.66
CA SER A 74 -1.28 -12.66 -8.57
C SER A 74 -0.85 -11.18 -8.61
N VAL A 75 0.18 -10.81 -7.85
CA VAL A 75 0.63 -9.41 -7.70
C VAL A 75 1.94 -9.16 -8.46
N ASP A 76 1.96 -8.12 -9.31
CA ASP A 76 3.17 -7.67 -10.02
C ASP A 76 3.96 -6.62 -9.23
N GLU A 77 3.25 -5.69 -8.59
CA GLU A 77 3.83 -4.52 -7.97
C GLU A 77 2.99 -4.07 -6.77
N VAL A 78 3.67 -3.56 -5.75
CA VAL A 78 3.07 -2.90 -4.58
C VAL A 78 3.61 -1.49 -4.47
N ILE A 79 2.73 -0.49 -4.57
CA ILE A 79 3.04 0.94 -4.52
C ILE A 79 2.44 1.51 -3.25
N PHE A 80 3.28 2.07 -2.38
CA PHE A 80 2.82 2.73 -1.14
C PHE A 80 2.74 4.24 -1.33
N LEU A 81 1.57 4.80 -1.02
CA LEU A 81 1.38 6.24 -0.91
C LEU A 81 1.79 6.67 0.49
N SER A 82 2.88 7.42 0.67
CA SER A 82 3.35 7.83 1.99
C SER A 82 4.04 9.20 1.99
N ARG A 83 4.11 9.82 3.17
CA ARG A 83 4.86 11.03 3.44
C ARG A 83 6.35 10.75 3.41
N HIS A 84 7.07 11.59 2.69
CA HIS A 84 8.50 11.78 2.91
C HIS A 84 8.73 12.90 3.94
N THR A 85 9.47 12.61 5.01
CA THR A 85 9.82 13.60 6.04
C THR A 85 11.31 13.88 5.98
N ALA A 86 11.68 15.14 5.74
CA ALA A 86 13.07 15.59 5.73
C ALA A 86 13.23 16.93 6.45
N VAL A 87 14.34 17.10 7.17
CA VAL A 87 14.66 18.33 7.91
C VAL A 87 14.74 19.58 7.04
N SER A 88 14.98 19.42 5.73
CA SER A 88 15.07 20.55 4.79
C SER A 88 13.76 21.30 4.58
N ASN A 89 12.62 20.69 4.93
CA ASN A 89 11.28 21.23 4.76
C ASN A 89 10.97 21.73 3.33
N ARG A 90 11.67 21.19 2.32
CA ARG A 90 11.46 21.52 0.91
C ARG A 90 10.30 20.70 0.36
N PRO A 91 9.35 21.31 -0.38
CA PRO A 91 8.35 20.56 -1.12
C PRO A 91 9.01 19.58 -2.09
N ALA A 92 8.60 18.31 -2.05
CA ALA A 92 9.12 17.28 -2.91
C ALA A 92 8.04 16.23 -3.22
N LEU A 93 8.14 15.63 -4.39
CA LEU A 93 7.46 14.40 -4.77
C LEU A 93 8.55 13.37 -5.06
N THR A 94 8.58 12.29 -4.29
CA THR A 94 9.68 11.32 -4.28
C THR A 94 9.20 9.92 -4.58
N VAL A 95 10.04 9.11 -5.22
CA VAL A 95 9.84 7.66 -5.40
C VAL A 95 11.11 6.96 -4.97
N HIS A 96 10.98 5.88 -4.19
CA HIS A 96 12.10 5.03 -3.80
C HIS A 96 11.60 3.62 -3.51
N PRO A 97 12.44 2.58 -3.69
CA PRO A 97 12.11 1.24 -3.23
C PRO A 97 12.10 1.18 -1.70
N ILE A 98 11.38 0.20 -1.15
CA ILE A 98 11.45 -0.15 0.28
C ILE A 98 12.53 -1.22 0.45
N GLY A 99 13.39 -1.04 1.44
CA GLY A 99 14.44 -2.01 1.77
C GLY A 99 15.40 -1.47 2.83
N ILE A 100 15.98 -2.37 3.61
CA ILE A 100 17.03 -2.06 4.58
C ILE A 100 18.36 -2.54 3.99
N SER A 101 19.35 -1.67 3.93
CA SER A 101 20.67 -1.96 3.32
C SER A 101 21.65 -2.69 4.24
N THR A 102 21.32 -2.87 5.53
CA THR A 102 22.22 -3.49 6.51
C THR A 102 22.21 -5.02 6.40
N ILE A 103 23.40 -5.61 6.30
CA ILE A 103 23.65 -7.02 6.59
C ILE A 103 23.56 -7.17 8.12
N PHE A 104 22.61 -7.94 8.65
CA PHE A 104 22.73 -8.44 10.02
C PHE A 104 24.02 -9.28 10.08
N PRO A 105 25.03 -8.96 10.91
CA PRO A 105 26.04 -9.97 11.21
C PRO A 105 25.30 -11.20 11.79
N PRO A 106 25.68 -12.43 11.43
CA PRO A 106 25.06 -13.61 12.01
C PRO A 106 25.20 -13.53 13.55
N PRO A 107 24.23 -14.06 14.31
CA PRO A 107 24.36 -14.12 15.76
C PRO A 107 25.67 -14.86 16.11
N ILE A 108 26.47 -14.22 16.97
CA ILE A 108 27.69 -14.78 17.57
C ILE A 108 27.35 -15.96 18.48
#